data_AF-A0A6V7JH27-F1
#
_entry.id   AF-A0A6V7JH27-F1
#
_cell.length_a   1.000
_cell.length_b   1.000
_cell.length_c   1.000
_cell.angle_alpha   90.00
_cell.angle_beta   90.00
_cell.angle_gamma   90.00
#
_symmetry.space_group_name_H-M   'P 1'
#
loop_
_entity.id
_entity.type
_entity.pdbx_description
1 polymer ?
#
loop_
_entity_poly.entity_id
_entity_poly.type
_entity_poly.pdbx_seq_one_letter_code
_entity_poly.pdbx_strand_id
1 'polypeptide(L)' 'EQMSFNLYENSRVTGEFRGCDIDCLNIFVRNLQTPIGNVPEAILRSSDVISINVETIKAPQKIT' A
#
# COMPACT_ATOMS: atom_id res chain seq x y z
N GLU A 1 2.92 5.30 6.07
CA GLU A 1 3.41 5.86 4.79
C GLU A 1 2.40 5.60 3.70
N GLN A 2 2.17 6.56 2.81
CA GLN A 2 1.23 6.38 1.70
C GLN A 2 1.85 5.43 0.67
N MET A 3 1.12 4.39 0.27
CA MET A 3 1.56 3.44 -0.76
C MET A 3 0.44 3.20 -1.78
N SER A 4 0.82 2.73 -2.97
CA SER A 4 -0.13 2.22 -3.96
C SER A 4 0.12 0.73 -4.22
N PHE A 5 -0.98 -0.02 -4.32
CA PHE A 5 -0.97 -1.46 -4.55
C PHE A 5 -1.67 -1.72 -5.88
N ASN A 6 -1.00 -2.46 -6.75
CA ASN A 6 -1.59 -2.99 -7.97
C ASN A 6 -2.04 -4.42 -7.68
N LEU A 7 -3.34 -4.67 -7.81
CA LEU A 7 -3.98 -5.96 -7.57
C LEU A 7 -4.38 -6.61 -8.90
N TYR A 8 -4.91 -7.83 -8.84
CA TYR A 8 -5.53 -8.47 -10.01
C TYR A 8 -6.70 -7.66 -10.58
N GLU A 9 -7.10 -8.02 -11.80
CA GLU A 9 -8.20 -7.38 -12.54
C GLU A 9 -7.99 -5.88 -12.81
N ASN A 10 -6.72 -5.46 -12.93
CA ASN A 10 -6.32 -4.06 -13.08
C ASN A 10 -6.83 -3.14 -11.95
N SER A 11 -7.12 -3.70 -10.78
CA SER A 11 -7.52 -2.91 -9.62
C SER A 11 -6.31 -2.21 -9.02
N ARG A 12 -6.42 -0.90 -8.81
CA ARG A 12 -5.39 -0.08 -8.18
C ARG A 12 -5.98 0.57 -6.94
N VAL A 13 -5.32 0.36 -5.81
CA VAL A 13 -5.75 0.88 -4.51
C VAL A 13 -4.60 1.62 -3.84
N THR A 14 -4.93 2.57 -2.98
CA THR A 14 -3.95 3.36 -2.23
C THR A 14 -4.31 3.35 -0.77
N GLY A 15 -3.32 3.30 0.11
CA GLY A 15 -3.58 3.40 1.54
C GLY A 15 -2.30 3.50 2.36
N GLU A 16 -2.47 3.80 3.64
CA GLU A 16 -1.38 3.95 4.58
C GLU A 16 -0.87 2.57 5.01
N PHE A 17 0.34 2.21 4.58
CA PHE A 17 1.00 1.00 5.05
C PHE A 17 1.29 1.09 6.55
N ARG A 18 0.85 0.07 7.29
CA ARG A 18 1.03 -0.05 8.75
C ARG A 18 2.00 -1.16 9.14
N GLY A 19 2.24 -2.12 8.26
CA GLY A 19 3.13 -3.25 8.51
C GLY A 19 2.69 -4.49 7.73
N CYS A 20 3.35 -5.60 8.02
CA CYS A 20 2.96 -6.93 7.56
C CYS A 20 3.27 -7.96 8.65
N ASP A 21 2.75 -9.18 8.51
CA ASP A 21 3.21 -10.31 9.31
C ASP A 21 4.65 -10.71 8.93
N ILE A 22 5.26 -11.59 9.73
CA ILE A 22 6.68 -11.98 9.59
C ILE A 22 6.96 -12.57 8.20
N ASP A 23 6.00 -13.30 7.66
CA ASP A 23 6.11 -13.99 6.37
C ASP A 23 5.66 -13.13 5.18
N CYS A 24 5.26 -11.87 5.42
CA CYS A 24 4.72 -10.96 4.42
C CYS A 24 3.52 -11.53 3.62
N LEU A 25 2.71 -12.39 4.24
CA LEU A 25 1.49 -12.96 3.66
C LEU A 25 0.31 -11.99 3.79
N ASN A 26 0.33 -11.14 4.82
CA ASN A 26 -0.72 -10.18 5.11
C ASN A 26 -0.13 -8.79 5.29
N ILE A 27 -0.65 -7.83 4.53
CA ILE A 27 -0.25 -6.42 4.57
C ILE A 27 -1.35 -5.62 5.25
N PHE A 28 -1.01 -4.95 6.35
CA PHE A 28 -1.93 -4.13 7.12
C PHE A 28 -1.95 -2.71 6.54
N VAL A 29 -3.13 -2.26 6.10
CA VAL A 29 -3.33 -0.97 5.46
C VAL A 29 -4.48 -0.22 6.12
N ARG A 30 -4.26 1.07 6.41
CA ARG A 30 -5.29 1.99 6.91
C ARG A 30 -5.74 2.92 5.80
N ASN A 31 -7.00 3.38 5.86
CA ASN A 31 -7.59 4.31 4.89
C ASN A 31 -7.38 3.81 3.44
N LEU A 32 -7.70 2.54 3.21
CA LEU A 32 -7.55 1.91 1.90
C LEU A 32 -8.62 2.47 0.96
N GLN A 33 -8.20 3.34 0.06
CA GLN A 33 -9.03 3.87 -1.00
C GLN A 33 -9.16 2.84 -2.12
N THR A 34 -10.39 2.40 -2.34
CA THR A 34 -10.78 1.51 -3.44
C THR A 34 -11.64 2.27 -4.45
N PRO A 35 -11.86 1.72 -5.65
CA PRO A 35 -12.78 2.33 -6.63
C PRO A 35 -14.21 2.52 -6.13
N ILE A 36 -14.65 1.70 -5.17
CA ILE A 36 -16.02 1.71 -4.64
C ILE A 36 -16.16 2.51 -3.34
N GLY A 37 -15.04 2.90 -2.70
CA GLY A 37 -15.07 3.64 -1.46
C GLY A 37 -13.83 3.47 -0.59
N ASN A 38 -13.84 4.13 0.56
CA ASN A 38 -12.79 4.04 1.55
C ASN A 38 -13.06 2.91 2.54
N VAL A 39 -12.03 2.09 2.80
CA VAL A 39 -12.05 1.06 3.84
C VAL A 39 -11.10 1.51 4.96
N PRO A 40 -11.62 1.84 6.17
CA PRO A 40 -10.79 2.44 7.22
C PRO A 40 -9.62 1.57 7.67
N GLU A 41 -9.81 0.25 7.80
CA GLU A 41 -8.78 -0.71 8.17
C GLU A 41 -8.94 -1.95 7.28
N ALA A 42 -7.85 -2.40 6.66
CA ALA A 42 -7.86 -3.50 5.71
C ALA A 42 -6.61 -4.38 5.84
N ILE A 43 -6.78 -5.65 5.47
CA ILE A 43 -5.68 -6.60 5.30
C ILE A 43 -5.67 -7.00 3.83
N LEU A 44 -4.59 -6.68 3.13
CA LEU A 44 -4.34 -7.17 1.77
C LEU A 44 -3.53 -8.46 1.87
N ARG A 45 -4.04 -9.56 1.29
CA ARG A 45 -3.24 -10.77 1.15
C ARG A 45 -2.18 -10.53 0.07
N SER A 46 -0.94 -10.93 0.32
CA SER A 46 0.12 -10.76 -0.67
C SER A 46 -0.15 -11.52 -1.96
N SER A 47 -0.90 -12.63 -1.89
CA SER A 47 -1.38 -13.38 -3.07
C SER A 47 -2.27 -12.57 -4.00
N ASP A 48 -2.90 -11.50 -3.53
CA ASP A 48 -3.77 -10.64 -4.33
C ASP A 48 -3.00 -9.41 -4.88
N VAL A 49 -1.77 -9.19 -4.42
CA VAL A 49 -0.94 -8.00 -4.74
C VAL A 49 0.12 -8.37 -5.78
N ILE A 50 0.08 -7.70 -6.93
CA ILE A 50 1.06 -7.87 -8.01
C ILE A 50 2.30 -7.02 -7.75
N SER A 51 2.11 -5.79 -7.26
CA SER A 51 3.21 -4.88 -6.92
C SER A 51 2.79 -3.80 -5.94
N ILE A 52 3.77 -3.31 -5.19
CA ILE A 52 3.63 -2.19 -4.24
C ILE A 52 4.54 -1.07 -4.73
N ASN A 53 4.00 0.13 -4.94
CA ASN A 53 4.82 1.31 -5.20
C ASN A 53 4.88 2.16 -3.93
N VAL A 54 6.10 2.37 -3.47
CA VAL A 54 6.44 3.32 -2.41
C VAL A 54 6.73 4.64 -3.09
N GLU A 55 5.99 5.70 -2.74
CA GLU A 55 6.29 7.02 -3.27
C GLU A 55 7.70 7.42 -2.84
N THR A 56 8.49 7.94 -3.78
CA THR A 56 9.89 8.27 -3.58
C THR A 56 10.07 9.13 -2.34
N ILE A 57 10.77 8.59 -1.35
CA ILE A 57 11.26 9.37 -0.22
C ILE A 57 12.14 10.47 -0.84
N LYS A 58 11.72 11.73 -0.72
CA LYS A 58 12.58 12.85 -1.13
C LYS A 58 13.86 12.73 -0.32
N ALA A 59 14.97 12.41 -0.97
CA ALA A 59 16.27 12.46 -0.32
C ALA A 59 16.42 13.86 0.29
N PRO A 60 16.92 13.98 1.54
CA PRO A 60 17.14 15.29 2.13
C PRO A 60 18.02 16.09 1.16
N GLN A 61 17.50 17.23 0.69
CA GLN A 61 18.27 18.13 -0.15
C GLN A 61 19.51 18.52 0.67
N LYS A 62 20.70 18.15 0.19
CA LYS A 62 21.94 18.69 0.75
C LYS A 62 21.88 20.19 0.51
N ILE A 63 21.68 20.97 1.58
CA ILE A 63 21.86 22.41 1.57
C ILE A 63 23.34 22.61 1.20
N THR A 64 23.58 23.07 -0.03
CA THR A 64 24.90 23.48 -0.52
C THR A 64 24.97 24.98 -0.48
#